data_AF-A0A7S9DZQ4-F1
#
_entry.id   AF-A0A7S9DZQ4-F1
#
_cell.length_a   1.000
_cell.length_b   1.000
_cell.length_c   1.000
_cell.angle_alpha   90.00
_cell.angle_beta   90.00
_cell.angle_gamma   90.00
#
_symmetry.space_group_name_H-M   'P 1'
#
loop_
_entity.id
_entity.type
_entity.pdbx_description
1 polymer ?
#
loop_
_entity_poly.entity_id
_entity_poly.type
_entity_poly.pdbx_seq_one_letter_code
_entity_poly.pdbx_strand_id
1 'polypeptide(L)'
;MTYLRFFVLFSLTYVVGLAVAGILVSLAGLNNAGSLNTPLLFGVSFWWMYRFSETNARVVQGKGKWKLVLLVLLADVLIFFLLGAHSLLNQEKSLYYLLLGLLIVAPVHLLLLVATCYFVKKSIVKKHPEWAPG
;
A
#
# COMPACT_ATOMS: atom_id res chain seq x y z
N MET A 1 -2.79 18.03 -2.58
CA MET A 1 -2.79 17.16 -1.37
C MET A 1 -1.37 17.07 -0.82
N THR A 2 -1.15 17.27 0.48
CA THR A 2 0.20 17.15 1.08
C THR A 2 0.60 15.68 1.27
N TYR A 3 1.91 15.39 1.33
CA TYR A 3 2.43 14.03 1.56
C TYR A 3 1.97 13.43 2.88
N LEU A 4 1.91 14.23 3.95
CA LEU A 4 1.39 13.79 5.25
C LEU A 4 -0.07 13.38 5.14
N ARG A 5 -0.91 14.20 4.49
CA ARG A 5 -2.33 13.88 4.30
C ARG A 5 -2.52 12.62 3.45
N PHE A 6 -1.71 12.43 2.41
CA PHE A 6 -1.69 11.20 1.63
C PHE A 6 -1.36 9.98 2.51
N PHE A 7 -0.28 10.06 3.29
CA PHE A 7 0.16 8.98 4.17
C PHE A 7 -0.92 8.58 5.18
N VAL A 8 -1.53 9.55 5.86
CA VAL A 8 -2.59 9.30 6.84
C VAL A 8 -3.83 8.67 6.18
N LEU A 9 -4.30 9.24 5.07
CA LEU A 9 -5.51 8.74 4.41
C LEU A 9 -5.30 7.36 3.77
N PHE A 10 -4.12 7.13 3.17
CA PHE A 10 -3.73 5.80 2.69
C PHE A 10 -3.75 4.80 3.85
N SER A 11 -3.05 5.10 4.95
CA SER A 11 -2.92 4.18 6.09
C SER A 11 -4.27 3.83 6.69
N LEU A 12 -5.14 4.82 6.91
CA LEU A 12 -6.49 4.60 7.42
C LEU A 12 -7.33 3.75 6.47
N THR A 13 -7.33 4.08 5.17
CA THR A 13 -8.10 3.32 4.18
C THR A 13 -7.60 1.88 4.09
N TYR A 14 -6.29 1.68 4.17
CA TYR A 14 -5.67 0.37 4.07
C TYR A 14 -5.95 -0.49 5.31
N VAL A 15 -5.81 0.05 6.52
CA VAL A 15 -6.18 -0.65 7.77
C VAL A 15 -7.67 -1.02 7.77
N VAL A 16 -8.55 -0.08 7.42
CA VAL A 16 -10.00 -0.33 7.35
C VAL A 16 -10.30 -1.41 6.31
N GLY A 17 -9.65 -1.35 5.13
CA GLY A 17 -9.80 -2.34 4.09
C GLY A 17 -9.35 -3.74 4.55
N LEU A 18 -8.23 -3.84 5.27
CA LEU A 18 -7.76 -5.10 5.85
C LEU A 18 -8.72 -5.65 6.90
N ALA A 19 -9.24 -4.79 7.79
CA ALA A 19 -10.21 -5.19 8.81
C ALA A 19 -11.50 -5.72 8.18
N VAL A 20 -12.06 -5.00 7.19
CA VAL A 20 -13.27 -5.42 6.46
C VAL A 20 -13.00 -6.73 5.70
N ALA A 21 -11.87 -6.83 5.00
CA ALA A 21 -11.49 -8.05 4.28
C ALA A 21 -11.36 -9.25 5.23
N GLY A 22 -10.76 -9.06 6.41
CA GLY A 22 -10.65 -10.10 7.44
C GLY A 22 -12.01 -10.59 7.94
N ILE A 23 -12.94 -9.67 8.21
CA ILE A 23 -14.31 -10.01 8.62
C ILE A 23 -15.02 -10.80 7.51
N LEU A 24 -14.96 -10.33 6.27
CA LEU A 24 -15.63 -10.98 5.14
C LEU A 24 -15.08 -12.39 4.86
N VAL A 25 -13.76 -12.57 4.95
CA VAL A 25 -13.10 -13.88 4.81
C VAL A 25 -13.57 -14.83 5.92
N SER A 26 -13.66 -14.34 7.16
CA SER A 26 -14.16 -15.14 8.28
C SER A 26 -15.61 -15.54 8.10
N LEU A 27 -16.48 -14.63 7.62
CA LEU A 27 -17.89 -14.92 7.34
C LEU A 27 -18.06 -15.91 6.18
N ALA A 28 -17.17 -15.87 5.19
CA ALA A 28 -17.17 -16.79 4.06
C ALA A 28 -16.56 -18.17 4.39
N GLY A 29 -16.08 -18.39 5.62
CA GLY A 29 -15.43 -19.65 6.03
C GLY A 29 -14.10 -19.90 5.31
N LEU A 30 -13.46 -18.87 4.77
CA LEU A 30 -12.19 -18.99 4.05
C LEU A 30 -11.02 -18.92 5.05
N ASN A 31 -10.12 -19.89 4.99
CA ASN A 31 -9.02 -20.01 5.97
C ASN A 31 -7.79 -19.12 5.67
N ASN A 32 -7.80 -18.30 4.61
CA ASN A 32 -6.60 -17.56 4.19
C ASN A 32 -6.84 -16.08 3.89
N ALA A 33 -7.08 -15.29 4.94
CA ALA A 33 -7.20 -13.83 4.86
C ALA A 33 -5.92 -13.14 4.37
N GLY A 34 -4.76 -13.75 4.58
CA GLY A 34 -3.46 -13.18 4.19
C GLY A 34 -3.32 -12.98 2.68
N SER A 35 -3.99 -13.82 1.87
CA SER A 35 -3.98 -13.72 0.41
C SER A 35 -4.62 -12.44 -0.13
N LEU A 36 -5.49 -11.78 0.64
CA LEU A 36 -6.13 -10.53 0.24
C LEU A 36 -5.27 -9.30 0.47
N ASN A 37 -4.15 -9.44 1.19
CA ASN A 37 -3.31 -8.30 1.54
C ASN A 37 -2.71 -7.62 0.30
N THR A 38 -2.09 -8.39 -0.59
CA THR A 38 -1.42 -7.86 -1.79
C THR A 38 -2.40 -7.22 -2.79
N PRO A 39 -3.56 -7.83 -3.12
CA PRO A 39 -4.57 -7.16 -3.93
C PRO A 39 -5.11 -5.87 -3.31
N LEU A 40 -5.31 -5.85 -1.98
CA LEU A 40 -5.79 -4.67 -1.27
C LEU A 40 -4.74 -3.55 -1.28
N LEU A 41 -3.47 -3.89 -1.02
CA LEU A 41 -2.34 -2.97 -1.12
C LEU A 41 -2.26 -2.36 -2.52
N PHE A 42 -2.37 -3.18 -3.56
CA PHE A 42 -2.39 -2.72 -4.96
C PHE A 42 -3.53 -1.74 -5.23
N GLY A 43 -4.77 -2.11 -4.88
CA GLY A 43 -5.95 -1.28 -5.14
C GLY A 43 -5.94 0.04 -4.39
N VAL A 44 -5.66 0.01 -3.08
CA VAL A 44 -5.64 1.22 -2.24
C VAL A 44 -4.47 2.13 -2.61
N SER A 45 -3.29 1.56 -2.92
CA SER A 45 -2.14 2.34 -3.38
C SER A 45 -2.42 2.99 -4.74
N PHE A 46 -3.02 2.26 -5.69
CA PHE A 46 -3.40 2.79 -6.99
C PHE A 46 -4.33 4.00 -6.81
N TRP A 47 -5.39 3.85 -6.02
CA TRP A 47 -6.38 4.89 -5.79
C TRP A 47 -5.75 6.16 -5.21
N TRP A 48 -5.00 6.03 -4.12
CA TRP A 48 -4.42 7.19 -3.43
C TRP A 48 -3.29 7.83 -4.24
N MET A 49 -2.43 7.03 -4.89
CA MET A 49 -1.38 7.57 -5.75
C MET A 49 -1.99 8.30 -6.94
N TYR A 50 -3.07 7.77 -7.53
CA TYR A 50 -3.80 8.44 -8.60
C TYR A 50 -4.38 9.78 -8.13
N ARG A 51 -5.13 9.78 -7.02
CA ARG A 51 -5.74 11.01 -6.47
C ARG A 51 -4.70 12.06 -6.08
N PHE A 52 -3.58 11.66 -5.49
CA PHE A 52 -2.47 12.57 -5.18
C PHE A 52 -1.93 13.23 -6.43
N SER A 53 -1.77 12.44 -7.48
CA SER A 53 -1.14 12.86 -8.72
C SER A 53 -2.06 13.73 -9.57
N GLU A 54 -3.37 13.45 -9.55
CA GLU A 54 -4.42 14.30 -10.11
C GLU A 54 -4.45 15.67 -9.40
N THR A 55 -4.36 15.69 -8.06
CA THR A 55 -4.48 16.94 -7.29
C THR A 55 -3.25 17.85 -7.38
N ASN A 56 -2.05 17.28 -7.51
CA ASN A 56 -0.81 18.06 -7.39
C ASN A 56 -0.10 18.30 -8.73
N ALA A 57 -0.59 17.72 -9.84
CA ALA A 57 0.00 17.73 -11.19
C ALA A 57 1.48 17.27 -11.25
N ARG A 58 1.86 16.48 -12.25
CA ARG A 58 3.26 16.08 -12.57
C ARG A 58 4.08 15.35 -11.49
N VAL A 59 3.56 15.01 -10.30
CA VAL A 59 4.35 14.32 -9.25
C VAL A 59 4.86 12.94 -9.70
N VAL A 60 4.09 12.22 -10.51
CA VAL A 60 4.46 10.86 -11.00
C VAL A 60 5.57 10.88 -12.04
N GLN A 61 5.93 12.06 -12.56
CA GLN A 61 6.91 12.18 -13.63
C GLN A 61 8.31 12.54 -13.13
N GLY A 62 8.42 13.10 -11.92
CA GLY A 62 9.69 13.51 -11.33
C GLY A 62 10.16 12.61 -10.17
N LYS A 63 11.11 13.14 -9.40
CA LYS A 63 11.65 12.49 -8.19
C LYS A 63 10.59 12.23 -7.09
N GLY A 64 9.41 12.85 -7.19
CA GLY A 64 8.30 12.69 -6.24
C GLY A 64 7.68 11.29 -6.23
N LYS A 65 7.81 10.52 -7.32
CA LYS A 65 7.28 9.13 -7.39
C LYS A 65 7.84 8.23 -6.28
N TRP A 66 9.14 8.35 -6.00
CA TRP A 66 9.81 7.54 -4.98
C TRP A 66 9.34 7.92 -3.58
N LYS A 67 9.03 9.19 -3.33
CA LYS A 67 8.43 9.60 -2.05
C LYS A 67 7.07 8.94 -1.83
N LEU A 68 6.22 8.86 -2.87
CA LEU A 68 4.91 8.20 -2.76
C LEU A 68 5.08 6.69 -2.50
N VAL A 69 5.95 6.02 -3.26
CA VAL A 69 6.24 4.59 -3.09
C VAL A 69 6.77 4.30 -1.68
N LEU A 70 7.75 5.06 -1.22
CA LEU A 70 8.35 4.88 0.11
C LEU A 70 7.37 5.19 1.24
N LEU A 71 6.49 6.18 1.09
CA LEU A 71 5.46 6.47 2.10
C LEU A 71 4.44 5.33 2.20
N VAL A 72 4.04 4.75 1.06
CA VAL A 72 3.13 3.60 1.06
C VAL A 72 3.81 2.37 1.66
N LEU A 73 5.07 2.12 1.30
CA LEU A 73 5.84 1.03 1.88
C LEU A 73 6.00 1.21 3.39
N LEU A 74 6.33 2.41 3.86
CA LEU A 74 6.43 2.72 5.28
C LEU A 74 5.11 2.46 6.02
N ALA A 75 3.98 2.89 5.45
CA ALA A 75 2.67 2.63 6.02
C ALA A 75 2.37 1.13 6.10
N ASP A 76 2.64 0.39 5.02
CA ASP A 76 2.48 -1.06 4.96
C ASP A 76 3.32 -1.78 6.04
N VAL A 77 4.59 -1.42 6.17
CA VAL A 77 5.48 -1.96 7.21
C VAL A 77 4.95 -1.64 8.62
N LEU A 78 4.53 -0.39 8.87
CA LEU A 78 3.98 -0.01 10.18
C LEU A 78 2.71 -0.79 10.52
N ILE A 79 1.82 -0.98 9.55
CA ILE A 79 0.58 -1.76 9.72
C ILE A 79 0.90 -3.23 9.95
N PHE A 80 1.86 -3.79 9.21
CA PHE A 80 2.34 -5.14 9.43
C PHE A 80 2.86 -5.33 10.86
N PHE A 81 3.66 -4.38 11.38
CA PHE A 81 4.11 -4.42 12.76
C PHE A 81 2.97 -4.26 13.76
N LEU A 82 2.01 -3.35 13.53
CA LEU A 82 0.85 -3.17 14.42
C LEU A 82 0.00 -4.43 14.53
N LEU A 83 -0.35 -5.05 13.39
CA LEU A 83 -1.14 -6.27 13.35
C LEU A 83 -0.34 -7.49 13.84
N GLY A 84 0.94 -7.55 13.49
CA GLY A 84 1.84 -8.62 13.89
C GLY A 84 2.17 -8.57 15.40
N ALA A 85 2.35 -7.38 15.98
CA ALA A 85 2.56 -7.19 17.42
C ALA A 85 1.38 -7.72 18.23
N HIS A 86 0.15 -7.51 17.76
CA HIS A 86 -1.04 -8.12 18.38
C HIS A 86 -0.96 -9.66 18.36
N SER A 87 -0.49 -10.26 17.27
CA SER A 87 -0.27 -11.71 17.20
C SER A 87 0.89 -12.19 18.07
N LEU A 88 1.95 -11.40 18.25
CA LEU A 88 3.08 -11.74 19.12
C LEU A 88 2.67 -11.76 20.59
N LEU A 89 1.88 -10.78 21.02
CA LEU A 89 1.36 -10.67 22.39
C LEU A 89 0.41 -11.83 22.76
N ASN A 90 -0.30 -12.39 21.77
CA ASN A 90 -1.34 -13.39 21.99
C ASN A 90 -0.93 -14.85 21.73
N GLN A 91 0.21 -15.10 21.05
CA GLN A 91 0.57 -16.45 20.58
C GLN A 91 2.02 -16.88 20.87
N GLU A 92 2.76 -16.17 21.74
CA GLU A 92 4.19 -16.44 22.05
C GLU A 92 5.08 -16.62 20.81
N LYS A 93 4.68 -16.03 19.68
CA LYS A 93 5.47 -16.11 18.45
C LYS A 93 6.72 -15.28 18.62
N SER A 94 7.85 -15.82 18.16
CA SER A 94 9.12 -15.08 18.21
C SER A 94 9.09 -13.90 17.23
N LEU A 95 9.52 -12.74 17.72
CA LEU A 95 9.73 -11.53 16.91
C LEU A 95 10.64 -11.79 15.71
N TYR A 96 11.52 -12.78 15.80
CA TYR A 96 12.38 -13.24 14.71
C TYR A 96 11.59 -13.62 13.45
N TYR A 97 10.49 -14.36 13.58
CA TYR A 97 9.68 -14.78 12.43
C TYR A 97 8.96 -13.61 11.76
N LEU A 98 8.60 -12.60 12.54
CA LEU A 98 7.97 -11.38 12.03
C LEU A 98 8.97 -10.55 11.22
N LEU A 99 10.21 -10.41 11.70
CA LEU A 99 11.29 -9.73 10.97
C LEU A 99 11.68 -10.47 9.69
N LEU A 100 11.76 -11.81 9.73
CA LEU A 100 12.00 -12.64 8.54
C LEU A 100 10.89 -12.49 7.50
N GLY A 101 9.62 -12.51 7.93
CA GLY A 101 8.48 -12.26 7.06
C GLY A 101 8.55 -10.89 6.39
N LEU A 102 8.88 -9.85 7.17
CA LEU A 102 9.06 -8.49 6.65
C LEU A 102 10.18 -8.40 5.62
N LEU A 103 11.33 -9.05 5.88
CA LEU A 103 12.49 -9.03 5.00
C LEU A 103 12.16 -9.60 3.61
N ILE A 104 11.25 -10.58 3.53
CA ILE A 104 10.83 -11.20 2.29
C ILE A 104 9.69 -10.40 1.63
N VAL A 105 8.71 -9.97 2.41
CA VAL A 105 7.49 -9.31 1.90
C VAL A 105 7.76 -7.87 1.46
N ALA A 106 8.58 -7.10 2.19
CA ALA A 106 8.81 -5.70 1.89
C ALA A 106 9.44 -5.46 0.50
N PRO A 107 10.44 -6.24 0.04
CA PRO A 107 10.94 -6.15 -1.35
C PRO A 107 9.87 -6.46 -2.39
N VAL A 108 9.02 -7.47 -2.16
CA VAL A 108 7.93 -7.84 -3.07
C VAL A 108 6.90 -6.72 -3.15
N HIS A 109 6.50 -6.16 -2.01
CA HIS A 109 5.59 -5.02 -1.94
C HIS A 109 6.21 -3.77 -2.56
N LEU A 110 7.51 -3.53 -2.41
CA LEU A 110 8.20 -2.43 -3.09
C LEU A 110 8.09 -2.58 -4.61
N LEU A 111 8.36 -3.77 -5.17
CA LEU A 111 8.21 -4.03 -6.60
C LEU A 111 6.78 -3.83 -7.08
N LEU A 112 5.80 -4.30 -6.30
CA LEU A 112 4.38 -4.08 -6.56
C LEU A 112 4.05 -2.59 -6.61
N LEU A 113 4.52 -1.80 -5.65
CA LEU A 113 4.25 -0.36 -5.58
C LEU A 113 4.92 0.42 -6.72
N VAL A 114 6.11 0.00 -7.15
CA VAL A 114 6.75 0.54 -8.36
C VAL A 114 5.89 0.25 -9.59
N ALA A 115 5.36 -0.97 -9.71
CA ALA A 115 4.45 -1.33 -10.79
C ALA A 115 3.14 -0.52 -10.72
N THR A 116 2.54 -0.37 -9.54
CA THR A 116 1.36 0.47 -9.32
C THR A 116 1.63 1.91 -9.77
N CYS A 117 2.78 2.47 -9.41
CA CYS A 117 3.16 3.82 -9.81
C CYS A 117 3.24 3.97 -11.34
N TYR A 118 3.77 2.95 -12.04
CA TYR A 118 3.78 2.89 -13.50
C TYR A 118 2.37 2.88 -14.10
N PHE A 119 1.45 2.06 -13.56
CA PHE A 119 0.06 2.05 -14.01
C PHE A 119 -0.66 3.37 -13.75
N VAL A 120 -0.45 3.98 -12.58
CA VAL A 120 -0.99 5.31 -12.26
C VAL A 120 -0.50 6.34 -13.26
N LYS A 121 0.81 6.34 -13.58
CA LYS A 121 1.38 7.22 -14.62
C LYS A 121 0.64 7.05 -15.94
N LYS A 122 0.51 5.81 -16.41
CA LYS A 122 -0.14 5.49 -17.69
C LYS A 122 -1.60 5.97 -17.71
N SER A 123 -2.33 5.75 -16.62
CA SER A 123 -3.73 6.17 -16.49
C SER A 123 -3.90 7.69 -16.45
N ILE A 124 -2.99 8.41 -15.77
CA ILE A 124 -3.04 9.88 -15.70
C ILE A 124 -2.66 10.50 -17.04
N VAL A 125 -1.62 10.02 -17.71
CA VAL A 125 -1.25 10.53 -19.05
C VAL A 125 -2.35 10.26 -20.07
N LYS A 126 -3.07 9.14 -19.96
CA LYS A 126 -4.25 8.88 -20.81
C LYS A 126 -5.36 9.92 -20.60
N LYS A 127 -5.54 10.42 -19.37
CA LYS A 127 -6.54 11.43 -19.01
C LYS A 127 -6.06 12.86 -19.30
N HIS A 128 -4.76 13.10 -19.17
CA HIS A 128 -4.09 14.38 -19.38
C HIS A 128 -2.89 14.19 -20.33
N PRO A 129 -3.14 14.03 -21.65
CA PRO A 129 -2.08 13.80 -22.64
C PRO A 129 -1.04 14.92 -22.67
N GLU A 130 -1.43 16.14 -22.35
CA GLU A 130 -0.58 17.33 -22.25
C GLU A 130 0.46 17.25 -21.12
N TRP A 131 0.33 16.27 -20.22
CA TRP A 131 1.33 15.98 -19.21
C TRP A 131 2.36 14.97 -19.70
N ALA A 132 2.21 14.32 -20.86
CA ALA A 132 3.19 13.36 -21.33
C ALA A 132 4.63 13.94 -21.30
N PRO A 133 5.63 13.21 -20.77
CA PRO A 133 7.01 13.65 -20.89
C PRO A 133 7.36 13.71 -22.37
N GLY A 134 7.71 14.92 -22.84
CA GLY A 134 8.36 15.11 -24.14
C GLY A 134 9.76 14.51 -24.16
#